data_AF-A0A969TF20-F1
#
_entry.id   AF-A0A969TF20-F1
#
_cell.length_a   1.000
_cell.length_b   1.000
_cell.length_c   1.000
_cell.angle_alpha   90.00
_cell.angle_beta   90.00
_cell.angle_gamma   90.00
#
_symmetry.space_group_name_H-M   'P 1'
#
loop_
_entity.id
_entity.type
_entity.pdbx_description
1 polymer ?
#
loop_
_entity_poly.entity_id
_entity_poly.type
_entity_poly.pdbx_seq_one_letter_code
_entity_poly.pdbx_strand_id
1 'polypeptide(L)'
;MAESAMKLSITHIIGGLFALSLPLYLLLIPVPRADGQLIGSDGTAYYAYVRSLVMDHDLDLSNEYAYYDFTEYGITPTGLPTNKYPIGPALL
;
A
#
# COMPACT_ATOMS: atom_id res chain seq x y z
N MET A 1 -47.48 0.22 5.93
CA MET A 1 -46.92 -1.15 5.85
C MET A 1 -45.89 -1.33 4.73
N ALA A 2 -46.12 -0.86 3.50
CA ALA A 2 -45.19 -1.05 2.37
C ALA A 2 -43.78 -0.45 2.57
N GLU A 3 -43.68 0.75 3.16
CA GLU A 3 -42.40 1.43 3.38
C GLU A 3 -41.48 0.69 4.38
N SER A 4 -42.07 0.05 5.39
CA SER A 4 -41.33 -0.73 6.39
C SER A 4 -40.78 -2.03 5.79
N ALA A 5 -41.54 -2.70 4.93
CA ALA A 5 -41.08 -3.88 4.21
C ALA A 5 -39.97 -3.56 3.18
N MET A 6 -40.05 -2.40 2.52
CA MET A 6 -39.03 -1.93 1.58
C MET A 6 -37.70 -1.60 2.28
N LYS A 7 -37.73 -0.90 3.42
CA LYS A 7 -36.53 -0.63 4.24
C LYS A 7 -35.89 -1.93 4.72
N LEU A 8 -36.71 -2.89 5.16
CA LEU A 8 -36.25 -4.21 5.58
C LEU A 8 -35.54 -4.96 4.42
N SER A 9 -36.09 -4.92 3.20
CA SER A 9 -35.47 -5.52 2.01
C SER A 9 -34.09 -4.93 1.68
N ILE A 10 -33.97 -3.60 1.72
CA ILE A 10 -32.70 -2.90 1.44
C ILE A 10 -31.62 -3.26 2.47
N THR A 11 -31.98 -3.32 3.76
CA THR A 11 -31.03 -3.71 4.81
C THR A 11 -30.48 -5.13 4.61
N HIS A 12 -31.32 -6.09 4.20
CA HIS A 12 -30.87 -7.45 3.92
C HIS A 12 -29.98 -7.53 2.67
N ILE A 13 -30.27 -6.74 1.64
CA ILE A 13 -29.43 -6.68 0.44
C ILE A 13 -28.04 -6.12 0.79
N ILE A 14 -27.99 -5.01 1.54
CA ILE A 14 -26.72 -4.40 1.96
C ILE A 14 -25.95 -5.36 2.90
N GLY A 15 -26.64 -5.96 3.87
CA GLY A 15 -26.05 -6.93 4.79
C GLY A 15 -25.50 -8.15 4.06
N GLY A 16 -26.22 -8.67 3.08
CA GLY A 16 -25.77 -9.78 2.23
C GLY A 16 -24.57 -9.42 1.37
N LEU A 17 -24.56 -8.23 0.77
CA LEU A 17 -23.40 -7.72 0.02
C LEU A 17 -22.17 -7.57 0.90
N PHE A 18 -22.31 -7.05 2.12
CA PHE A 18 -21.22 -6.95 3.09
C PHE A 18 -20.71 -8.33 3.53
N ALA A 19 -21.62 -9.25 3.86
CA ALA A 19 -21.28 -10.61 4.28
C ALA A 19 -20.58 -11.40 3.17
N LEU A 20 -20.85 -11.09 1.90
CA LEU A 20 -20.18 -11.69 0.74
C LEU A 20 -18.85 -11.00 0.43
N SER A 21 -18.78 -9.68 0.52
CA SER A 21 -17.58 -8.91 0.14
C SER A 21 -16.41 -9.14 1.07
N LEU A 22 -16.65 -9.28 2.38
CA LEU A 22 -15.60 -9.52 3.36
C LEU A 22 -14.82 -10.84 3.13
N PRO A 23 -15.47 -12.01 3.02
CA PRO A 23 -14.74 -13.26 2.76
C PRO A 23 -14.08 -13.27 1.39
N LEU A 24 -14.71 -12.67 0.36
CA LEU A 24 -14.07 -12.50 -0.95
C LEU A 24 -12.79 -11.66 -0.85
N TYR A 25 -12.83 -10.54 -0.11
CA TYR A 25 -11.65 -9.72 0.13
C TYR A 25 -10.53 -10.51 0.82
N LEU A 26 -10.86 -11.25 1.89
CA LEU A 26 -9.88 -12.07 2.62
C LEU A 26 -9.27 -13.18 1.75
N LEU A 27 -10.09 -13.84 0.92
CA LEU A 27 -9.62 -14.87 -0.02
C LEU A 27 -8.70 -14.31 -1.10
N LEU A 28 -8.82 -13.02 -1.44
CA LEU A 28 -8.03 -12.36 -2.46
C LEU A 28 -6.74 -11.71 -1.92
N ILE A 29 -6.53 -11.64 -0.60
CA ILE A 29 -5.26 -11.14 -0.01
C ILE A 29 -4.01 -11.80 -0.61
N PRO A 30 -3.93 -13.13 -0.82
CA PRO A 30 -2.73 -13.75 -1.39
C PRO A 30 -2.61 -13.61 -2.91
N VAL A 31 -3.63 -13.09 -3.61
CA VAL A 31 -3.60 -12.96 -5.06
C VAL A 31 -2.69 -11.78 -5.42
N PRO A 32 -1.66 -11.98 -6.26
CA PRO A 32 -0.78 -10.89 -6.68
C PRO A 32 -1.61 -9.78 -7.34
N ARG A 33 -1.37 -8.55 -6.92
CA ARG A 33 -1.93 -7.37 -7.58
C ARG A 33 -1.31 -7.20 -8.97
N ALA A 34 -1.90 -6.33 -9.78
CA ALA A 34 -1.36 -5.99 -11.11
C ALA A 34 0.08 -5.42 -11.07
N ASP A 35 0.49 -4.89 -9.92
CA ASP A 35 1.84 -4.39 -9.64
C ASP A 35 2.77 -5.45 -9.01
N GLY A 36 2.32 -6.71 -8.88
CA GLY A 36 3.06 -7.80 -8.27
C GLY A 36 3.15 -7.76 -6.74
N GLN A 37 2.54 -6.76 -6.09
CA GLN A 37 2.62 -6.59 -4.64
C GLN A 37 1.52 -7.37 -3.92
N LEU A 38 1.86 -7.92 -2.75
CA LEU A 38 0.91 -8.60 -1.85
C LEU A 38 -0.03 -7.61 -1.14
N ILE A 39 0.46 -6.40 -0.82
CA ILE A 39 -0.31 -5.34 -0.17
C ILE A 39 -0.28 -4.11 -1.07
N GLY A 40 -1.46 -3.58 -1.39
CA GLY A 40 -1.60 -2.39 -2.21
C GLY A 40 -1.45 -1.11 -1.43
N SER A 41 -0.33 -0.42 -1.61
CA SER A 41 -0.06 0.95 -1.13
C SER A 41 1.27 1.41 -1.74
N ASP A 42 1.96 2.34 -1.09
CA ASP A 42 3.35 2.72 -1.35
C ASP A 42 4.35 1.56 -1.08
N GLY A 43 3.82 0.42 -0.59
CA GLY A 43 4.50 -0.86 -0.54
C GLY A 43 5.76 -0.86 0.32
N THR A 44 6.74 -1.63 -0.11
CA THR A 44 8.08 -1.69 0.50
C THR A 44 8.84 -0.37 0.38
N ALA A 45 8.55 0.45 -0.63
CA ALA A 45 9.21 1.75 -0.84
C ALA A 45 8.93 2.76 0.28
N TYR A 46 7.75 2.67 0.92
CA TYR A 46 7.39 3.46 2.11
C TYR A 46 8.32 3.20 3.31
N TYR A 47 8.85 1.97 3.42
CA TYR A 47 9.69 1.55 4.53
C TYR A 47 11.20 1.63 4.22
N ALA A 48 11.58 2.03 3.01
CA ALA A 48 12.99 2.10 2.60
C ALA A 48 13.82 3.02 3.52
N TYR A 49 13.29 4.17 3.92
CA TYR A 49 13.94 5.07 4.88
C TYR A 49 14.19 4.41 6.23
N VAL A 50 13.16 3.78 6.81
CA VAL A 50 13.28 3.15 8.14
C VAL A 50 14.30 2.03 8.09
N ARG A 51 14.28 1.22 7.03
CA ARG A 51 15.19 0.09 6.87
C ARG A 51 16.64 0.57 6.70
N SER A 52 16.91 1.50 5.79
CA SER A 52 18.24 2.07 5.57
C SER A 52 18.76 2.78 6.83
N LEU A 53 17.95 3.58 7.53
CA LEU A 53 18.36 4.20 8.80
C LEU A 53 18.70 3.20 9.91
N VAL A 54 17.91 2.13 10.05
CA VAL A 54 18.06 1.15 11.14
C VAL A 54 19.17 0.14 10.85
N MET A 55 19.37 -0.22 9.58
CA MET A 55 20.31 -1.27 9.17
C MET A 55 21.64 -0.70 8.70
N ASP A 56 21.59 0.31 7.83
CA ASP A 56 22.76 0.88 7.13
C ASP A 56 23.23 2.21 7.76
N HIS A 57 22.38 2.83 8.57
CA HIS A 57 22.63 4.09 9.28
C HIS A 57 22.90 5.28 8.32
N ASP A 58 22.32 5.24 7.12
CA ASP A 58 22.38 6.30 6.14
C ASP A 58 21.00 6.57 5.51
N LEU A 59 20.97 7.36 4.44
CA LEU A 59 19.80 7.65 3.60
C LEU A 59 20.11 7.35 2.13
N ASP A 60 21.08 6.48 1.86
CA ASP A 60 21.36 6.02 0.51
C ASP A 60 20.47 4.82 0.21
N LEU A 61 19.40 5.07 -0.55
CA LEU A 61 18.39 4.05 -0.85
C LEU A 61 18.78 3.14 -2.03
N SER A 62 19.98 3.28 -2.58
CA SER A 62 20.42 2.56 -3.78
C SER A 62 20.37 1.03 -3.59
N ASN A 63 20.75 0.55 -2.41
CA ASN A 63 20.73 -0.87 -2.07
C ASN A 63 19.29 -1.40 -1.93
N GLU A 64 18.40 -0.64 -1.30
CA GLU A 64 16.98 -0.98 -1.15
C GLU A 64 16.29 -1.04 -2.51
N TYR A 65 16.62 -0.09 -3.40
CA TYR A 65 16.02 0.00 -4.73
C TYR A 65 16.48 -1.15 -5.63
N ALA A 66 17.76 -1.52 -5.54
CA ALA A 66 18.28 -2.71 -6.21
C ALA A 66 17.68 -4.01 -5.65
N TYR A 67 17.46 -4.10 -4.33
CA TYR A 67 16.93 -5.32 -3.70
C TYR A 67 15.45 -5.57 -4.03
N TYR A 68 14.64 -4.52 -4.04
CA TYR A 68 13.20 -4.60 -4.30
C TYR A 68 12.81 -4.33 -5.76
N ASP A 69 13.79 -4.17 -6.66
CA ASP A 69 13.61 -3.88 -8.09
C ASP A 69 12.72 -2.65 -8.33
N PHE A 70 12.99 -1.58 -7.59
CA PHE A 70 12.28 -0.32 -7.77
C PHE A 70 12.86 0.47 -8.93
N THR A 71 11.98 1.06 -9.73
CA THR A 71 12.39 2.11 -10.65
C THR A 71 12.74 3.36 -9.85
N GLU A 72 13.99 3.79 -9.91
CA GLU A 72 14.45 5.02 -9.28
C GLU A 72 13.65 6.22 -9.82
N TYR A 73 13.17 7.09 -8.91
CA TYR A 73 12.32 8.23 -9.27
C TYR A 73 13.12 9.52 -9.56
N GLY A 74 14.45 9.45 -9.47
CA GLY A 74 15.36 10.57 -9.72
C GLY A 74 16.50 10.63 -8.71
N ILE A 75 17.29 11.69 -8.81
CA ILE A 75 18.46 11.94 -7.95
C ILE A 75 18.29 13.31 -7.27
N THR A 76 18.57 13.38 -5.97
CA THR A 76 18.56 14.62 -5.19
C THR A 76 19.71 15.54 -5.59
N PRO A 77 19.70 16.83 -5.23
CA PRO A 77 20.85 17.72 -5.45
C PRO A 77 22.15 17.24 -4.77
N THR A 78 22.05 16.36 -3.76
CA THR A 78 23.19 15.76 -3.06
C THR A 78 23.71 14.48 -3.71
N GLY A 79 23.09 14.02 -4.81
CA GLY A 79 23.53 12.85 -5.57
C GLY A 79 22.98 11.51 -5.09
N LEU A 80 21.96 11.51 -4.21
CA LEU A 80 21.34 10.29 -3.68
C LEU A 80 20.01 9.98 -4.39
N PRO A 81 19.55 8.73 -4.43
CA PRO A 81 18.24 8.39 -4.98
C PRO A 81 17.09 9.12 -4.26
N THR A 82 16.14 9.67 -5.02
CA THR A 82 14.94 10.27 -4.43
C THR A 82 13.97 9.18 -4.00
N ASN A 83 13.27 9.41 -2.89
CA ASN A 83 12.13 8.61 -2.51
C ASN A 83 10.83 9.31 -2.91
N LYS A 84 9.98 8.60 -3.65
CA LYS A 84 8.63 9.07 -4.00
C LYS A 84 7.68 9.10 -2.80
N TYR A 85 7.96 8.33 -1.75
CA TYR A 85 7.13 8.12 -0.58
C TYR A 85 7.90 8.43 0.73
N PRO A 86 8.47 9.65 0.89
CA PRO A 86 9.26 9.97 2.06
C PRO A 86 8.40 10.02 3.33
N ILE A 87 9.01 9.69 4.48
CA ILE A 87 8.37 9.81 5.79
C ILE A 87 8.21 11.30 6.11
N GLY A 88 7.01 11.82 5.85
CA GLY A 88 6.65 13.20 6.12
C GLY A 88 7.35 14.22 5.20
N PRO A 89 6.98 15.50 5.31
CA PRO A 89 7.68 16.57 4.61
C PRO A 89 9.07 16.76 5.23
N ALA A 90 10.11 16.43 4.44
CA ALA A 90 11.52 16.79 4.67
C ALA A 90 12.32 15.98 5.71
N LEU A 91 12.58 14.70 5.40
CA LEU A 91 13.92 14.14 5.62
C LEU A 91 14.65 14.07 4.27
N LEU A 92 15.17 15.25 3.89
CA LEU A 92 15.96 15.61 2.70
C LEU A 92 15.39 15.24 1.32
#